data_AF-A0A3D2FPW3-F1
#
_entry.id   AF-A0A3D2FPW3-F1
#
_cell.length_a   1.000
_cell.length_b   1.000
_cell.length_c   1.000
_cell.angle_alpha   90.00
_cell.angle_beta   90.00
_cell.angle_gamma   90.00
#
_symmetry.space_group_name_H-M   'P 1'
#
loop_
_entity.id
_entity.type
_entity.pdbx_description
1 polymer ?
#
loop_
_entity_poly.entity_id
_entity_poly.type
_entity_poly.pdbx_seq_one_letter_code
_entity_poly.pdbx_strand_id
1 'polypeptide(L)'
;MKRPRLAGVKPLSNYRLKLTFINGDTLTVDKRETIFAKPGLAPLRDPAAFAKARIVPGEGWTVEWADFDIQIGADTLWLEAMQQAATDEDTRTFLAWRVRHGLSLADAARALGMTPRTMSSYGTGTRPVPHYIALACKGWEVEHR
;
A
#
# COMPACT_ATOMS: atom_id res chain seq x y z
N MET A 1 5.33 -14.01 -1.40
CA MET A 1 6.21 -12.95 -1.93
C MET A 1 7.22 -12.59 -0.85
N LYS A 2 8.48 -12.31 -1.20
CA LYS A 2 9.44 -11.70 -0.26
C LYS A 2 8.95 -10.29 0.06
N ARG A 3 8.97 -9.89 1.33
CA ARG A 3 8.48 -8.57 1.77
C ARG A 3 9.14 -7.46 0.91
N PRO A 4 8.36 -6.53 0.33
CA PRO A 4 8.91 -5.52 -0.56
C PRO A 4 9.92 -4.65 0.20
N ARG A 5 11.03 -4.34 -0.45
CA ARG A 5 12.13 -3.56 0.13
C ARG A 5 12.52 -2.45 -0.84
N LEU A 6 12.60 -1.23 -0.33
CA LEU A 6 12.92 -0.03 -1.09
C LEU A 6 14.43 0.10 -1.26
N ALA A 7 14.85 0.40 -2.49
CA ALA A 7 16.18 0.89 -2.81
C ALA A 7 16.24 2.43 -2.79
N GLY A 8 15.10 3.10 -2.95
CA GLY A 8 15.01 4.56 -2.91
C GLY A 8 13.59 5.09 -2.84
N VAL A 9 13.47 6.34 -2.39
CA VAL A 9 12.23 7.12 -2.44
C VAL A 9 12.55 8.50 -2.97
N LYS A 10 11.68 9.02 -3.84
CA LYS A 10 11.74 10.40 -4.32
C LYS A 10 10.38 11.07 -4.12
N PRO A 11 10.26 12.07 -3.23
CA PRO A 11 9.09 12.92 -3.15
C PRO A 11 8.87 13.67 -4.46
N LEU A 12 7.60 13.74 -4.87
CA LEU A 12 7.13 14.44 -6.06
C LEU A 12 6.10 15.50 -5.64
N SER A 13 5.70 16.35 -6.60
CA SER A 13 4.61 17.29 -6.42
C SER A 13 3.27 16.58 -6.13
N ASN A 14 2.36 17.31 -5.49
CA ASN A 14 1.01 16.86 -5.12
C ASN A 14 1.00 15.64 -4.18
N TYR A 15 1.91 15.59 -3.22
CA TYR A 15 1.97 14.53 -2.20
C TYR A 15 2.15 13.12 -2.76
N ARG A 16 2.92 13.00 -3.85
CA ARG A 16 3.25 11.71 -4.45
C ARG A 16 4.64 11.26 -4.07
N LEU A 17 4.83 9.95 -3.95
CA LEU A 17 6.14 9.32 -3.76
C LEU A 17 6.43 8.43 -4.96
N LYS A 18 7.59 8.62 -5.58
CA LYS A 18 8.18 7.62 -6.49
C LYS A 18 9.00 6.65 -5.65
N LEU A 19 8.61 5.38 -5.65
CA LEU A 19 9.23 4.29 -4.93
C LEU A 19 10.09 3.50 -5.90
N THR A 20 11.35 3.25 -5.56
CA THR A 20 12.22 2.31 -6.29
C THR A 20 12.49 1.12 -5.38
N PHE A 21 12.19 -0.09 -5.84
CA PHE A 21 12.38 -1.33 -5.10
C PHE A 21 13.70 -2.01 -5.46
N ILE A 22 14.21 -2.86 -4.56
CA ILE A 22 15.49 -3.57 -4.76
C ILE A 22 15.52 -4.51 -5.97
N ASN A 23 14.35 -4.89 -6.50
CA ASN A 23 14.21 -5.70 -7.70
C ASN A 23 14.20 -4.86 -9.00
N GLY A 24 14.36 -3.54 -8.90
CA GLY A 24 14.35 -2.61 -10.01
C GLY A 24 12.97 -2.00 -10.32
N ASP A 25 11.90 -2.54 -9.74
CA ASP A 25 10.54 -2.02 -9.98
C ASP A 25 10.42 -0.59 -9.46
N THR A 26 9.63 0.20 -10.19
CA THR A 26 9.32 1.57 -9.82
C THR A 26 7.82 1.77 -9.82
N LEU A 27 7.29 2.24 -8.69
CA LEU A 27 5.88 2.57 -8.53
C LEU A 27 5.72 4.00 -8.06
N THR A 28 4.58 4.61 -8.36
CA THR A 28 4.20 5.92 -7.81
C THR A 28 2.96 5.74 -6.96
N VAL A 29 2.96 6.32 -5.76
CA VAL A 29 1.81 6.35 -4.86
C VAL A 29 1.44 7.79 -4.53
N ASP A 30 0.16 8.11 -4.63
CA ASP A 30 -0.45 9.35 -4.15
C ASP A 30 -0.84 9.19 -2.68
N LYS A 31 -0.35 10.12 -1.84
CA LYS A 31 -0.61 10.14 -0.40
C LYS A 31 -1.50 11.31 0.02
N ARG A 32 -1.99 12.12 -0.92
CA ARG A 32 -2.76 13.34 -0.62
C ARG A 32 -3.98 13.02 0.22
N GLU A 33 -4.82 12.09 -0.21
CA GLU A 33 -6.02 11.75 0.55
C GLU A 33 -5.67 11.25 1.97
N THR A 34 -4.69 10.35 2.08
CA THR A 34 -4.28 9.80 3.38
C THR A 34 -3.73 10.87 4.34
N ILE A 35 -2.89 11.78 3.84
CA ILE A 35 -2.26 12.85 4.63
C ILE A 35 -3.32 13.84 5.15
N PHE A 36 -4.32 14.14 4.33
CA PHE A 36 -5.36 15.09 4.72
C PHE A 36 -6.42 14.43 5.62
N ALA A 37 -6.69 13.14 5.45
CA ALA A 37 -7.66 12.39 6.26
C ALA A 37 -7.15 12.00 7.65
N LYS A 38 -5.85 11.70 7.82
CA LYS A 38 -5.31 11.18 9.09
C LYS A 38 -4.66 12.29 9.94
N PRO A 39 -5.15 12.57 11.16
CA PRO A 39 -4.56 13.59 12.03
C PRO A 39 -3.07 13.35 12.35
N GLY A 40 -2.66 12.08 12.51
CA GLY A 40 -1.25 11.73 12.77
C GLY A 40 -0.29 12.05 11.62
N LEU A 41 -0.81 12.34 10.42
CA LEU A 41 0.00 12.78 9.26
C LEU A 41 -0.13 14.28 9.00
N ALA A 42 -0.81 15.03 9.88
CA ALA A 42 -1.01 16.46 9.71
C ALA A 42 0.29 17.27 9.47
N PRO A 43 1.44 16.95 10.10
CA PRO A 43 2.69 17.66 9.80
C PRO A 43 3.12 17.56 8.33
N LEU A 44 2.75 16.47 7.64
CA LEU A 44 3.08 16.25 6.23
C LEU A 44 2.18 17.03 5.26
N ARG A 45 1.22 17.81 5.75
CA ARG A 45 0.42 18.74 4.93
C ARG A 45 1.23 19.95 4.49
N ASP A 46 2.36 20.24 5.13
CA ASP A 46 3.34 21.16 4.59
C ASP A 46 4.14 20.45 3.47
N PRO A 47 4.11 20.95 2.22
CA PRO A 47 4.88 20.36 1.13
C PRO A 47 6.39 20.29 1.41
N ALA A 48 6.95 21.24 2.17
CA ALA A 48 8.37 21.23 2.53
C ALA A 48 8.68 20.11 3.54
N ALA A 49 7.79 19.89 4.51
CA ALA A 49 7.84 18.74 5.39
C ALA A 49 7.73 17.42 4.59
N PHE A 50 6.74 17.29 3.71
CA PHE A 50 6.54 16.10 2.88
C PHE A 50 7.77 15.79 1.99
N ALA A 51 8.43 16.82 1.45
CA ALA A 51 9.62 16.67 0.62
C ALA A 51 10.84 16.09 1.34
N LYS A 52 10.82 15.98 2.68
CA LYS A 52 11.89 15.36 3.48
C LYS A 52 11.79 13.83 3.55
N ALA A 53 10.83 13.20 2.86
CA ALA A 53 10.68 11.74 2.88
C ALA A 53 11.98 11.06 2.44
N ARG A 54 12.44 10.10 3.23
CA ARG A 54 13.67 9.34 2.98
C ARG A 54 13.51 7.89 3.41
N ILE A 55 14.45 7.04 3.01
CA ILE A 55 14.60 5.70 3.57
C ILE A 55 15.84 5.67 4.46
N VAL A 56 15.84 4.86 5.51
CA VAL A 56 17.07 4.59 6.27
C VAL A 56 18.05 3.82 5.35
N PRO A 57 19.29 4.32 5.15
CA PRO A 57 20.27 3.68 4.29
C PRO A 57 20.51 2.22 4.69
N GLY A 58 20.48 1.31 3.73
CA GLY A 58 20.71 -0.12 3.97
C GLY A 58 19.51 -0.87 4.56
N GLU A 59 18.42 -0.22 4.97
CA GLU A 59 17.23 -0.88 5.52
C GLU A 59 16.13 -1.05 4.48
N GLY A 60 15.60 0.05 3.94
CA GLY A 60 14.57 0.03 2.90
C GLY A 60 13.21 -0.54 3.34
N TRP A 61 12.94 -0.63 4.64
CA TRP A 61 11.69 -1.19 5.18
C TRP A 61 10.58 -0.15 5.33
N THR A 62 10.95 1.12 5.47
CA THR A 62 10.03 2.23 5.70
C THR A 62 10.48 3.45 4.91
N VAL A 63 9.52 4.30 4.55
CA VAL A 63 9.78 5.71 4.25
C VAL A 63 9.52 6.50 5.53
N GLU A 64 10.45 7.37 5.91
CA GLU A 64 10.40 8.14 7.14
C GLU A 64 10.45 9.65 6.90
N TRP A 65 9.83 10.38 7.83
CA TRP A 65 9.95 11.81 8.04
C TRP A 65 10.38 12.03 9.49
N ALA A 66 11.69 11.95 9.73
CA ALA A 66 12.23 11.89 11.09
C ALA A 66 11.93 13.11 11.96
N ASP A 67 11.83 14.31 11.38
CA ASP A 67 11.47 15.53 12.10
C ASP A 67 10.11 15.44 12.82
N PHE A 68 9.26 14.50 12.41
CA PHE A 68 7.90 14.32 12.91
C PHE A 68 7.65 12.93 13.50
N ASP A 69 8.68 12.08 13.60
CA ASP A 69 8.54 10.67 14.02
C ASP A 69 7.47 9.89 13.22
N ILE A 70 7.39 10.16 11.92
CA ILE A 70 6.44 9.48 11.02
C ILE A 70 7.17 8.46 10.16
N GLN A 71 6.65 7.24 10.13
CA GLN A 71 7.14 6.17 9.28
C GLN A 71 5.98 5.44 8.59
N ILE A 72 6.16 5.09 7.32
CA ILE A 72 5.22 4.27 6.57
C ILE A 72 5.96 3.06 6.00
N GLY A 73 5.46 1.85 6.28
CA GLY A 73 6.04 0.60 5.80
C GLY A 73 6.04 0.46 4.28
N ALA A 74 7.11 -0.12 3.74
CA ALA A 74 7.27 -0.40 2.32
C ALA A 74 6.20 -1.36 1.78
N ASP A 75 5.66 -2.25 2.61
CA ASP A 75 4.53 -3.13 2.31
C ASP A 75 3.23 -2.36 2.12
N THR A 76 2.95 -1.41 3.01
CA THR A 76 1.78 -0.52 2.92
C THR A 76 1.89 0.34 1.66
N LEU A 77 3.04 0.98 1.44
CA LEU A 77 3.28 1.81 0.26
C LEU A 77 3.18 1.01 -1.04
N TRP A 78 3.73 -0.21 -1.07
CA TRP A 78 3.60 -1.10 -2.22
C TRP A 78 2.13 -1.46 -2.49
N LEU A 79 1.38 -1.82 -1.45
CA LEU A 79 -0.02 -2.23 -1.59
C LEU A 79 -0.90 -1.08 -2.08
N GLU A 80 -0.70 0.13 -1.53
CA GLU A 80 -1.39 1.34 -1.98
C GLU A 80 -1.04 1.71 -3.42
N ALA A 81 0.25 1.63 -3.79
CA ALA A 81 0.67 1.89 -5.16
C ALA A 81 0.03 0.90 -6.16
N MET A 82 -0.04 -0.38 -5.80
CA MET A 82 -0.72 -1.39 -6.62
C MET A 82 -2.22 -1.12 -6.71
N GLN A 83 -2.85 -0.73 -5.60
CA GLN A 83 -4.27 -0.38 -5.58
C GLN A 83 -4.59 0.78 -6.52
N GLN A 84 -3.76 1.83 -6.51
CA GLN A 84 -3.92 3.01 -7.35
C GLN A 84 -3.61 2.73 -8.82
N ALA A 85 -2.68 1.82 -9.09
CA ALA A 85 -2.29 1.42 -10.45
C ALA A 85 -3.20 0.34 -11.06
N ALA A 86 -4.06 -0.30 -10.27
CA ALA A 86 -4.95 -1.36 -10.74
C ALA A 86 -5.83 -0.86 -11.89
N THR A 87 -5.82 -1.57 -13.01
CA THR A 87 -6.58 -1.22 -14.22
C THR A 87 -8.00 -1.79 -14.19
N ASP A 88 -8.21 -2.93 -13.52
CA ASP A 88 -9.51 -3.56 -13.34
C ASP A 88 -10.12 -3.29 -11.95
N GLU A 89 -11.46 -3.25 -11.91
CA GLU A 89 -12.23 -2.89 -10.71
C GLU A 89 -12.16 -3.97 -9.62
N ASP A 90 -12.09 -5.25 -9.99
CA ASP A 90 -12.06 -6.35 -9.03
C ASP A 90 -10.73 -6.38 -8.26
N THR A 91 -9.61 -6.19 -8.96
CA THR A 91 -8.28 -6.04 -8.34
C THR A 91 -8.21 -4.79 -7.49
N ARG A 92 -8.73 -3.66 -7.98
CA ARG A 92 -8.83 -2.42 -7.20
C ARG A 92 -9.64 -2.62 -5.92
N THR A 93 -10.78 -3.29 -6.01
CA THR A 93 -11.65 -3.62 -4.86
C THR A 93 -10.91 -4.47 -3.84
N PHE A 94 -10.28 -5.57 -4.28
CA PHE A 94 -9.54 -6.46 -3.39
C PHE A 94 -8.36 -5.75 -2.69
N LEU A 95 -7.57 -4.99 -3.44
CA LEU A 95 -6.44 -4.26 -2.88
C LEU A 95 -6.89 -3.15 -1.92
N ALA A 96 -7.92 -2.39 -2.29
CA ALA A 96 -8.48 -1.34 -1.44
C ALA A 96 -9.07 -1.91 -0.14
N TRP A 97 -9.75 -3.05 -0.20
CA TRP A 97 -10.23 -3.77 0.97
C TRP A 97 -9.07 -4.13 1.91
N ARG A 98 -7.98 -4.69 1.38
CA ARG A 98 -6.80 -5.01 2.19
C ARG A 98 -6.13 -3.77 2.80
N VAL A 99 -6.00 -2.68 2.03
CA VAL A 99 -5.42 -1.42 2.51
C VAL A 99 -6.27 -0.84 3.65
N ARG A 100 -7.58 -0.76 3.45
CA ARG A 100 -8.52 -0.15 4.39
C ARG A 100 -8.53 -0.85 5.75
N HIS A 101 -8.47 -2.19 5.73
CA HIS A 101 -8.55 -3.03 6.93
C HIS A 101 -7.17 -3.48 7.45
N GLY A 102 -6.07 -3.01 6.84
CA GLY A 102 -4.71 -3.36 7.26
C GLY A 102 -4.38 -4.86 7.17
N LEU A 103 -5.00 -5.58 6.23
CA LEU A 103 -4.94 -7.03 6.19
C LEU A 103 -3.63 -7.55 5.58
N SER A 104 -2.90 -8.34 6.38
CA SER A 104 -1.80 -9.15 5.87
C SER A 104 -2.32 -10.18 4.86
N LEU A 105 -1.41 -10.80 4.10
CA LEU A 105 -1.79 -11.90 3.20
C LEU A 105 -2.41 -13.08 3.96
N ALA A 106 -1.97 -13.33 5.19
CA ALA A 106 -2.50 -14.39 6.03
C ALA A 106 -3.90 -14.04 6.55
N ASP A 107 -4.12 -12.79 6.94
CA ASP A 107 -5.42 -12.34 7.43
C ASP A 107 -6.46 -12.28 6.31
N ALA A 108 -6.08 -11.77 5.14
CA ALA A 108 -6.93 -11.79 3.94
C ALA A 108 -7.30 -13.22 3.53
N ALA A 109 -6.34 -14.15 3.61
CA ALA A 109 -6.56 -15.56 3.32
C ALA A 109 -7.55 -16.19 4.30
N ARG A 110 -7.41 -15.90 5.60
CA ARG A 110 -8.32 -16.36 6.65
C ARG A 110 -9.73 -15.82 6.46
N ALA A 111 -9.85 -14.52 6.15
CA ALA A 111 -11.13 -13.84 5.94
C ALA A 111 -11.92 -14.42 4.76
N LEU A 112 -11.24 -14.85 3.69
CA LEU A 112 -11.88 -15.33 2.46
C LEU A 112 -11.85 -16.86 2.30
N GLY A 113 -11.35 -17.60 3.30
CA GLY A 113 -11.25 -19.05 3.24
C GLY A 113 -10.29 -19.55 2.14
N MET A 114 -9.18 -18.85 1.91
CA MET A 114 -8.21 -19.14 0.85
C MET A 114 -6.79 -19.33 1.40
N THR A 115 -5.82 -19.50 0.50
CA THR A 115 -4.40 -19.58 0.88
C THR A 115 -3.70 -18.21 0.79
N PRO A 116 -2.68 -17.95 1.62
CA PRO A 116 -1.84 -16.74 1.47
C PRO A 116 -1.15 -16.66 0.11
N ARG A 117 -0.88 -17.82 -0.53
CA ARG A 117 -0.33 -17.88 -1.88
C ARG A 117 -1.32 -17.32 -2.90
N THR A 118 -2.59 -17.69 -2.83
CA THR A 118 -3.66 -17.15 -3.69
C THR A 118 -3.77 -15.64 -3.51
N MET A 119 -3.80 -15.16 -2.26
CA MET A 119 -3.84 -13.72 -1.96
C MET A 119 -2.63 -12.97 -2.53
N SER A 120 -1.44 -13.59 -2.48
CA SER A 120 -0.22 -13.03 -3.06
C SER A 120 -0.33 -12.95 -4.59
N SER A 121 -0.91 -13.95 -5.24
CA SER A 121 -1.07 -13.96 -6.70
C SER A 121 -2.01 -12.86 -7.19
N TYR A 122 -3.10 -12.63 -6.46
CA TYR A 122 -3.99 -11.48 -6.69
C TYR A 122 -3.27 -10.15 -6.46
N GLY A 123 -2.59 -9.99 -5.34
CA GLY A 123 -1.94 -8.72 -5.01
C GLY A 123 -0.82 -8.31 -5.98
N THR A 124 -0.10 -9.30 -6.53
CA THR A 124 0.99 -9.09 -7.50
C THR A 124 0.52 -8.90 -8.94
N GLY A 125 -0.76 -9.13 -9.22
CA GLY A 125 -1.28 -9.18 -10.60
C GLY A 125 -0.83 -10.41 -11.40
N THR A 126 -0.10 -11.37 -10.81
CA THR A 126 0.26 -12.64 -11.49
C THR A 126 -0.97 -13.49 -11.82
N ARG A 127 -2.07 -13.28 -11.10
CA ARG A 127 -3.39 -13.81 -11.43
C ARG A 127 -4.43 -12.70 -11.28
N PRO A 128 -5.35 -12.53 -12.23
CA PRO A 128 -6.45 -11.57 -12.08
C PRO A 128 -7.33 -11.96 -10.88
N VAL A 129 -7.88 -10.96 -10.20
CA VAL A 129 -8.87 -11.16 -9.15
C VAL A 129 -10.21 -11.57 -9.78
N PRO A 130 -10.74 -12.76 -9.50
CA PRO A 130 -12.07 -13.14 -9.96
C PRO A 130 -13.15 -12.26 -9.33
N HIS A 131 -14.21 -11.98 -10.07
CA HIS A 131 -15.31 -11.14 -9.58
C HIS A 131 -15.92 -11.60 -8.25
N TYR A 132 -16.06 -12.91 -8.04
CA TYR A 132 -16.59 -13.45 -6.79
C TYR A 132 -15.68 -13.16 -5.57
N ILE A 133 -14.38 -12.90 -5.78
CA ILE A 133 -13.48 -12.47 -4.70
C ILE A 133 -13.78 -11.03 -4.30
N ALA A 134 -13.99 -10.13 -5.27
CA ALA A 134 -14.39 -8.76 -4.99
C ALA A 134 -15.73 -8.70 -4.26
N LEU A 135 -16.69 -9.56 -4.64
CA LEU A 135 -17.96 -9.72 -3.91
C LEU A 135 -17.74 -10.27 -2.50
N ALA A 136 -16.87 -11.25 -2.31
CA ALA A 136 -16.55 -11.80 -0.99
C ALA A 136 -15.91 -10.75 -0.07
N CYS A 137 -15.04 -9.87 -0.59
CA CYS A 137 -14.50 -8.74 0.19
C CYS A 137 -15.63 -7.81 0.69
N LYS A 138 -16.58 -7.47 -0.18
CA LYS A 138 -17.74 -6.64 0.19
C LYS A 138 -18.65 -7.35 1.19
N GLY A 139 -18.90 -8.64 1.01
CA GLY A 139 -19.69 -9.46 1.93
C GLY A 139 -19.04 -9.53 3.32
N TRP A 140 -17.72 -9.74 3.37
CA TRP A 140 -16.96 -9.75 4.61
C TRP A 140 -17.08 -8.41 5.37
N GLU A 141 -17.03 -7.26 4.68
CA GLU A 141 -17.23 -5.95 5.32
C GLU A 141 -18.63 -5.78 5.93
N VAL A 142 -19.65 -6.39 5.32
CA VAL A 142 -21.03 -6.36 5.84
C VAL A 142 -21.17 -7.22 7.09
N GLU A 143 -20.53 -8.39 7.12
CA GLU A 143 -20.56 -9.29 8.29
C GLU A 143 -19.80 -8.73 9.51
N HIS A 144 -18.82 -7.85 9.29
CA HIS A 144 -17.95 -7.29 10.33
C HIS A 144 -18.28 -5.83 10.68
N ARG A 145 -19.50 -5.38 10.34
CA ARG A 145 -20.00 -4.04 10.58
C ARG A 145 -20.75 -3.94 11.91
#